data_AF-A0A0J7YNV5-F1
#
_entry.id   AF-A0A0J7YNV5-F1
#
_cell.length_a   1.000
_cell.length_b   1.000
_cell.length_c   1.000
_cell.angle_alpha   90.00
_cell.angle_beta   90.00
_cell.angle_gamma   90.00
#
_symmetry.space_group_name_H-M   'P 1'
#
loop_
_entity.id
_entity.type
_entity.pdbx_description
1 polymer ?
#
loop_
_entity_poly.entity_id
_entity_poly.type
_entity_poly.pdbx_seq_one_letter_code
_entity_poly.pdbx_strand_id
1 'polypeptide(L)'
;FLSNDAVVFGGYDCNPILFVNSGSEAEPRFQVHSVLDKMVATPTTKKAASNFSNVKNLFDASTRMGLTFGGESSDAAGALKTRHQNAINGLVQFWADASRSFALEFCTCGVDGRILTWDVSKMPDINLPSIGLA
;
A
#
# COMPACT_ATOMS: atom_id res chain seq x y z
N PHE A 1 9.62 -8.96 6.47
CA PHE A 1 8.90 -9.35 7.70
C PHE A 1 8.62 -8.09 8.50
N LEU A 2 7.40 -8.00 9.04
CA LEU A 2 7.03 -6.95 10.00
C LEU A 2 7.14 -7.45 11.44
N SER A 3 6.86 -8.74 11.67
CA SER A 3 7.16 -9.49 12.90
C SER A 3 7.38 -10.97 12.54
N ASN A 4 7.49 -11.86 13.53
CA ASN A 4 7.52 -13.30 13.28
C ASN A 4 6.18 -13.83 12.74
N ASP A 5 5.07 -13.15 13.05
CA ASP A 5 3.72 -13.58 12.65
C ASP A 5 3.12 -12.74 11.53
N ALA A 6 3.80 -11.67 11.09
CA ALA A 6 3.34 -10.80 10.01
C ALA A 6 4.42 -10.59 8.95
N VAL A 7 4.08 -10.85 7.69
CA VAL A 7 4.96 -10.64 6.54
C VAL A 7 4.23 -9.94 5.40
N VAL A 8 4.91 -8.97 4.78
CA VAL A 8 4.41 -8.29 3.58
C VAL A 8 5.18 -8.80 2.38
N PHE A 9 4.44 -9.19 1.35
CA PHE A 9 4.99 -9.47 0.03
C PHE A 9 4.56 -8.38 -0.94
N GLY A 10 5.51 -7.81 -1.67
CA GLY A 10 5.23 -6.96 -2.83
C GLY A 10 5.49 -7.76 -4.11
N GLY A 11 4.64 -7.62 -5.12
CA GLY A 11 4.97 -8.10 -6.47
C GLY A 11 3.78 -8.57 -7.30
N TYR A 12 2.79 -9.23 -6.70
CA TYR A 12 1.60 -9.64 -7.44
C TYR A 12 0.68 -8.44 -7.68
N ASP A 13 0.31 -8.20 -8.94
CA ASP A 13 -0.61 -7.14 -9.36
C ASP A 13 -0.21 -5.73 -8.85
N CYS A 14 1.10 -5.47 -8.73
CA CYS A 14 1.64 -4.20 -8.25
C CYS A 14 1.16 -3.80 -6.84
N ASN A 15 0.77 -4.78 -6.01
CA ASN A 15 0.14 -4.53 -4.72
C ASN A 15 0.90 -5.19 -3.56
N PRO A 16 1.22 -4.47 -2.47
CA PRO A 16 1.69 -5.10 -1.24
C PRO A 16 0.54 -5.84 -0.52
N ILE A 17 0.80 -7.11 -0.20
CA ILE A 17 -0.15 -8.00 0.46
C ILE A 17 0.42 -8.43 1.81
N LEU A 18 -0.38 -8.29 2.87
CA LEU A 18 -0.08 -8.75 4.21
C LEU A 18 -0.53 -10.19 4.38
N PHE A 19 0.39 -11.02 4.87
CA PHE A 19 0.14 -12.38 5.31
C PHE A 19 0.37 -12.47 6.81
N VAL A 20 -0.49 -13.26 7.46
CA VAL A 20 -0.45 -13.47 8.91
C VAL A 20 -0.30 -14.96 9.20
N ASN A 21 0.56 -15.27 10.15
CA ASN A 21 0.74 -16.62 10.65
C ASN A 21 -0.45 -17.04 11.51
N SER A 22 -1.12 -18.12 11.11
CA SER A 22 -2.19 -18.79 11.86
C SER A 22 -1.74 -20.13 12.47
N GLY A 23 -0.44 -20.41 12.36
CA GLY A 23 0.22 -21.62 12.83
C GLY A 23 0.83 -21.46 14.22
N SER A 24 1.53 -22.50 14.67
CA SER A 24 2.45 -22.38 15.80
C SER A 24 3.83 -21.99 15.30
N GLU A 25 4.75 -21.69 16.21
CA GLU A 25 6.16 -21.45 15.85
C GLU A 25 6.81 -22.68 15.20
N ALA A 26 6.44 -23.89 15.63
CA ALA A 26 6.94 -25.14 15.08
C ALA A 26 6.35 -25.48 13.70
N GLU A 27 5.11 -25.03 13.43
CA GLU A 27 4.39 -25.27 12.19
C GLU A 27 3.72 -23.98 11.70
N PRO A 28 4.50 -23.04 11.12
CA PRO A 28 3.97 -21.76 10.67
C PRO A 28 3.04 -21.94 9.46
N ARG A 29 1.92 -21.21 9.47
CA ARG A 29 0.92 -21.21 8.40
C ARG A 29 0.53 -19.79 8.04
N PHE A 30 1.27 -19.20 7.13
CA PHE A 30 0.98 -17.87 6.59
C PHE A 30 -0.21 -17.91 5.63
N GLN A 31 -1.21 -17.08 5.90
CA GLN A 31 -2.39 -16.93 5.07
C GLN A 31 -2.55 -15.47 4.66
N VAL A 32 -3.13 -15.23 3.48
CA VAL A 32 -3.45 -13.88 3.01
C VAL A 32 -4.40 -13.24 4.02
N HIS A 33 -3.98 -12.13 4.61
CA HIS A 33 -4.82 -11.37 5.53
C HIS A 33 -5.48 -10.20 4.81
N SER A 34 -4.69 -9.36 4.14
CA SER A 34 -5.23 -8.16 3.48
C SER A 34 -4.34 -7.65 2.36
N VAL A 35 -5.01 -7.03 1.39
CA VAL A 35 -4.37 -6.21 0.35
C VAL A 35 -4.21 -4.79 0.91
N LEU A 36 -2.99 -4.27 0.92
CA LEU A 36 -2.67 -3.02 1.61
C LEU A 36 -2.92 -1.78 0.75
N ASP A 37 -2.86 -1.91 -0.58
CA ASP A 37 -3.19 -0.82 -1.49
C ASP A 37 -4.67 -0.81 -1.85
N LYS A 38 -5.48 -0.34 -0.90
CA LYS A 38 -6.91 -0.15 -1.11
C LYS A 38 -7.14 1.22 -1.74
N MET A 39 -7.90 1.25 -2.82
CA MET A 39 -8.32 2.49 -3.47
C MET A 39 -9.11 3.32 -2.44
N VAL A 40 -8.52 4.41 -1.94
CA VAL A 40 -9.26 5.36 -1.13
C VAL A 40 -10.29 5.99 -2.05
N ALA A 41 -11.56 5.98 -1.65
CA ALA A 41 -12.66 6.55 -2.43
C ALA A 41 -12.23 7.91 -3.00
N THR A 42 -12.39 8.10 -4.31
CA THR A 42 -12.06 9.35 -4.98
C THR A 42 -12.76 10.47 -4.21
N PRO A 43 -12.02 11.40 -3.58
CA PRO A 43 -12.66 12.49 -2.86
C PRO A 43 -13.58 13.20 -3.84
N THR A 44 -14.83 13.41 -3.44
CA THR A 44 -15.83 14.07 -4.28
C THR A 44 -15.22 15.36 -4.81
N THR A 45 -15.09 15.46 -6.13
CA THR A 45 -14.45 16.60 -6.78
C THR A 45 -15.28 17.83 -6.50
N LYS A 46 -14.89 18.61 -5.47
CA LYS A 46 -15.35 19.98 -5.34
C LYS A 46 -14.90 20.72 -6.59
N LYS A 47 -15.82 21.40 -7.27
CA LYS A 47 -15.53 22.18 -8.47
C LYS A 47 -14.33 23.10 -8.19
N ALA A 48 -13.26 22.95 -8.96
CA ALA A 48 -12.03 23.72 -8.77
C ALA A 48 -12.35 25.22 -8.86
N ALA A 49 -11.95 26.01 -7.86
CA ALA A 49 -12.25 27.44 -7.79
C ALA A 49 -11.47 28.26 -8.83
N SER A 50 -10.36 27.71 -9.35
CA SER A 50 -9.50 28.34 -10.37
C SER A 50 -8.74 27.31 -11.21
N ASN A 51 -8.23 27.73 -12.36
CA ASN A 51 -7.41 26.88 -13.24
C ASN A 51 -6.15 26.34 -12.53
N PHE A 52 -5.53 27.13 -11.66
CA PHE A 52 -4.39 26.68 -10.86
C PHE A 52 -4.78 25.57 -9.87
N SER A 53 -5.91 25.75 -9.17
CA SER A 53 -6.42 24.71 -8.27
C SER A 53 -6.80 23.43 -9.03
N ASN A 54 -7.25 23.54 -10.28
CA ASN A 54 -7.53 22.40 -11.12
C ASN A 54 -6.25 21.63 -11.47
N VAL A 55 -5.21 22.32 -11.96
CA VAL A 55 -3.91 21.70 -12.29
C VAL A 55 -3.27 21.07 -11.06
N LYS A 56 -3.33 21.72 -9.89
CA LYS A 56 -2.85 21.14 -8.63
C LYS A 56 -3.62 19.87 -8.24
N ASN A 57 -4.95 19.90 -8.31
CA ASN A 57 -5.77 18.71 -8.00
C ASN A 57 -5.46 17.55 -8.96
N LEU A 58 -5.22 17.85 -10.23
CA LEU A 58 -4.78 16.87 -11.24
C LEU A 58 -3.39 16.29 -10.94
N PHE A 59 -2.44 17.14 -10.55
CA PHE A 59 -1.10 16.71 -10.13
C PHE A 59 -1.15 15.83 -8.87
N ASP A 60 -1.93 16.25 -7.86
CA ASP A 60 -2.09 15.49 -6.62
C ASP A 60 -2.80 14.15 -6.89
N ALA A 61 -3.80 14.12 -7.77
CA ALA A 61 -4.49 12.89 -8.17
C ALA A 61 -3.59 11.93 -8.96
N SER A 62 -2.82 12.42 -9.93
CA SER A 62 -1.90 11.58 -10.73
C SER A 62 -0.77 10.99 -9.88
N THR A 63 -0.24 11.77 -8.92
CA THR A 63 0.80 11.31 -8.00
C THR A 63 0.26 10.33 -6.95
N ARG A 64 -0.94 10.58 -6.42
CA ARG A 64 -1.52 9.78 -5.31
C ARG A 64 -2.25 8.53 -5.76
N MET A 65 -2.86 8.53 -6.94
CA MET A 65 -3.72 7.43 -7.43
C MET A 65 -3.16 6.71 -8.66
N GLY A 66 -2.06 7.20 -9.26
CA GLY A 66 -1.54 6.64 -10.50
C GLY A 66 -2.38 6.89 -11.74
N LEU A 67 -3.36 7.80 -11.67
CA LEU A 67 -4.16 8.19 -12.82
C LEU A 67 -3.27 8.83 -13.90
N THR A 68 -3.16 8.18 -15.05
CA THR A 68 -2.50 8.74 -16.24
C THR A 68 -3.33 9.86 -16.85
N PHE A 69 -2.65 10.95 -17.25
CA PHE A 69 -3.28 12.06 -17.98
C PHE A 69 -3.89 11.59 -19.31
N GLY A 70 -5.11 12.06 -19.61
CA GLY A 70 -5.74 11.94 -20.93
C GLY A 70 -6.45 10.61 -21.23
N GLY A 71 -6.36 9.61 -20.34
CA GLY A 71 -7.23 8.45 -20.38
C GLY A 71 -8.48 8.76 -19.60
N GLU A 72 -9.66 8.67 -20.21
CA GLU A 72 -10.89 8.46 -19.44
C GLU A 72 -10.58 7.33 -18.44
N SER A 73 -10.68 7.60 -17.14
CA SER A 73 -10.75 6.55 -16.13
C SER A 73 -12.10 5.85 -16.25
N SER A 74 -12.39 5.35 -17.45
CA SER A 74 -13.37 4.32 -17.67
C SER A 74 -12.87 3.09 -16.92
N ASP A 75 -13.78 2.34 -16.31
CA ASP A 75 -13.58 0.98 -15.84
C ASP A 75 -13.24 0.04 -17.03
N ALA A 76 -12.22 0.38 -17.82
CA ALA A 76 -11.67 -0.47 -18.83
C ALA A 76 -10.98 -1.63 -18.13
N ALA A 77 -11.45 -2.84 -18.41
CA ALA A 77 -10.84 -4.07 -17.93
C ALA A 77 -9.33 -4.05 -18.23
N GLY A 78 -8.50 -4.01 -17.18
CA GLY A 78 -7.04 -3.98 -17.29
C GLY A 78 -6.34 -2.72 -16.75
N ALA A 79 -7.06 -1.69 -16.31
CA ALA A 79 -6.43 -0.55 -15.64
C ALA A 79 -5.97 -0.91 -14.21
N LEU A 80 -4.67 -0.76 -13.93
CA LEU A 80 -4.10 -0.96 -12.60
C LEU A 80 -4.62 0.13 -11.65
N LYS A 81 -5.39 -0.28 -10.63
CA LYS A 81 -5.97 0.61 -9.61
C LYS A 81 -5.05 0.86 -8.41
N THR A 82 -3.82 0.33 -8.46
CA THR A 82 -2.80 0.45 -7.42
C THR A 82 -1.98 1.73 -7.57
N ARG A 83 -1.43 2.23 -6.47
CA ARG A 83 -0.47 3.33 -6.46
C ARG A 83 0.83 2.98 -7.14
N HIS A 84 1.28 1.72 -7.10
CA HIS A 84 2.29 1.27 -8.05
C HIS A 84 1.63 0.96 -9.39
N GLN A 85 2.26 1.38 -10.48
CA GLN A 85 1.78 1.17 -11.85
C GLN A 85 2.65 0.17 -12.62
N ASN A 86 3.58 -0.50 -11.91
CA ASN A 86 4.42 -1.57 -12.42
C ASN A 86 4.92 -2.43 -11.24
N ALA A 87 5.65 -3.52 -11.54
CA ALA A 87 6.16 -4.45 -10.55
C ALA A 87 6.96 -3.76 -9.43
N ILE A 88 6.62 -4.13 -8.19
CA ILE A 88 7.39 -3.78 -6.99
C ILE A 88 8.67 -4.61 -7.01
N ASN A 89 9.82 -3.95 -6.95
CA ASN A 89 11.13 -4.60 -7.03
C ASN A 89 12.00 -4.38 -5.78
N GLY A 90 11.53 -3.58 -4.82
CA GLY A 90 12.18 -3.46 -3.52
C GLY A 90 11.19 -3.22 -2.40
N LEU A 91 11.53 -3.73 -1.22
CA LEU A 91 10.75 -3.61 0.00
C LEU A 91 11.71 -3.48 1.19
N VAL A 92 11.50 -2.47 2.03
CA VAL A 92 12.33 -2.20 3.21
C VAL A 92 11.44 -1.83 4.38
N GLN A 93 11.62 -2.49 5.52
CA GLN A 93 10.89 -2.16 6.76
C GLN A 93 11.62 -1.11 7.60
N PHE A 94 10.84 -0.36 8.38
CA PHE A 94 11.34 0.53 9.42
C PHE A 94 10.88 0.00 10.78
N TRP A 95 11.86 -0.39 11.60
CA TRP A 95 11.60 -0.95 12.92
C TRP A 95 10.96 0.08 13.84
N ALA A 96 9.95 -0.35 14.61
CA ALA A 96 9.22 0.54 15.52
C ALA A 96 10.09 0.99 16.70
N ASP A 97 11.07 0.16 17.08
CA ASP A 97 11.98 0.43 18.19
C ASP A 97 13.40 -0.12 17.93
N ALA A 98 14.29 0.12 18.90
CA ALA A 98 15.67 -0.37 18.86
C ALA A 98 15.80 -1.89 19.05
N SER A 99 14.79 -2.55 19.64
CA SER A 99 14.76 -3.99 19.83
C SER A 99 14.56 -4.74 18.51
N ARG A 100 13.98 -4.08 17.50
CA ARG A 100 13.68 -4.63 16.17
C ARG A 100 12.80 -5.87 16.25
N SER A 101 11.92 -5.91 17.25
CA SER A 101 10.96 -7.00 17.46
C SER A 101 9.81 -6.93 16.44
N PHE A 102 9.36 -5.71 16.11
CA PHE A 102 8.34 -5.47 15.11
C PHE A 102 8.55 -4.17 14.33
N ALA A 103 7.93 -4.08 13.16
CA ALA A 103 7.91 -2.92 12.28
C ALA A 103 6.47 -2.51 11.96
N LEU A 104 6.16 -1.23 12.18
CA LEU A 104 4.85 -0.65 11.83
C LEU A 104 4.85 0.03 10.47
N GLU A 105 6.03 0.43 10.00
CA GLU A 105 6.20 1.14 8.75
C GLU A 105 7.10 0.36 7.81
N PHE A 106 6.82 0.47 6.52
CA PHE A 106 7.69 -0.05 5.48
C PHE A 106 7.60 0.80 4.22
N CYS A 107 8.56 0.62 3.33
CA CYS A 107 8.65 1.27 2.04
C CYS A 107 8.67 0.23 0.92
N THR A 108 8.04 0.57 -0.19
CA THR A 108 8.15 -0.17 -1.45
C THR A 108 8.71 0.72 -2.53
N CYS A 109 9.53 0.16 -3.40
CA CYS A 109 9.90 0.77 -4.67
C CYS A 109 9.50 -0.12 -5.83
N GLY A 110 9.12 0.51 -6.95
CA GLY A 110 8.70 -0.17 -8.16
C GLY A 110 9.52 0.24 -9.37
N VAL A 111 9.42 -0.58 -10.42
CA VAL A 111 10.00 -0.29 -11.75
C VAL A 111 9.38 0.96 -12.38
N ASP A 112 8.20 1.37 -11.89
CA ASP A 112 7.54 2.63 -12.23
C ASP A 112 8.26 3.88 -11.66
N GLY A 113 9.37 3.70 -10.94
CA GLY A 113 10.15 4.78 -10.34
C GLY A 113 9.51 5.39 -9.09
N ARG A 114 8.44 4.77 -8.55
CA ARG A 114 7.76 5.25 -7.35
C ARG A 114 8.39 4.67 -6.11
N ILE A 115 8.39 5.47 -5.05
CA ILE A 115 8.77 5.07 -3.69
C ILE A 115 7.58 5.42 -2.81
N LEU A 116 6.97 4.41 -2.19
CA LEU A 116 5.77 4.57 -1.38
C LEU A 116 6.04 4.13 0.05
N THR A 117 5.60 4.93 1.02
CA THR A 117 5.67 4.60 2.44
C THR A 117 4.30 4.11 2.91
N TRP A 118 4.32 3.10 3.75
CA TRP A 118 3.16 2.41 4.27
C TRP A 118 3.26 2.39 5.79
N ASP A 119 2.18 2.76 6.46
CA ASP A 119 2.08 2.73 7.92
C ASP A 119 0.88 1.84 8.26
N VAL A 120 1.19 0.67 8.79
CA VAL A 120 0.21 -0.37 9.14
C VAL A 120 -0.67 0.08 10.31
N SER A 121 -0.16 0.94 11.19
CA SER A 121 -0.94 1.47 12.32
C SER A 121 -2.09 2.39 11.90
N LYS A 122 -1.99 2.98 10.71
CA LYS A 122 -3.02 3.86 10.14
C LYS A 122 -4.04 3.11 9.28
N MET A 123 -3.95 1.78 9.21
CA MET A 123 -4.86 0.96 8.41
C MET A 123 -6.02 0.45 9.29
N PRO A 124 -7.28 0.81 8.97
CA PRO A 124 -8.42 0.52 9.86
C PRO A 124 -8.75 -0.96 9.99
N ASP A 125 -8.38 -1.77 8.99
CA ASP A 125 -8.76 -3.18 8.91
C ASP A 125 -7.73 -4.13 9.55
N ILE A 126 -6.70 -3.58 10.20
CA ILE A 126 -5.60 -4.36 10.75
C ILE A 126 -5.56 -4.19 12.27
N ASN A 127 -5.74 -5.31 12.99
CA ASN A 127 -5.63 -5.35 14.44
C ASN A 127 -4.19 -5.70 14.84
N LEU A 128 -3.38 -4.69 15.17
CA LEU A 128 -1.93 -4.85 15.43
C LEU A 128 -1.60 -5.89 16.53
N PRO A 129 -2.26 -5.89 17.71
CA PRO A 129 -1.99 -6.90 18.74
C PRO A 129 -2.19 -8.33 18.26
N SER A 130 -3.24 -8.58 17.47
CA SER A 130 -3.55 -9.94 16.99
C SER A 130 -2.53 -10.54 16.02
N ILE A 131 -1.61 -9.72 15.50
CA ILE A 131 -0.60 -10.10 14.51
C ILE A 131 0.84 -9.83 14.98
N GLY A 132 1.01 -9.61 16.29
CA GLY A 132 2.32 -9.40 16.90
C GLY A 132 3.00 -8.09 16.49
N LEU A 133 2.21 -7.03 16.25
CA LEU A 133 2.69 -5.69 15.88
C LEU A 133 2.38 -4.62 16.94
N ALA A 134 2.14 -5.00 18.19
CA ALA A 134 1.89 -4.09 19.32
C ALA A 134 2.31 -4.72 20.65
#